data_AF-A0A0C9VIU8-F1
#
_entry.id   AF-A0A0C9VIU8-F1
#
_cell.length_a   1.000
_cell.length_b   1.000
_cell.length_c   1.000
_cell.angle_alpha   90.00
_cell.angle_beta   90.00
_cell.angle_gamma   90.00
#
_symmetry.space_group_name_H-M   'P 1'
#
loop_
_entity.id
_entity.type
_entity.pdbx_description
1 polymer ?
#
loop_
_entity_poly.entity_id
_entity_poly.type
_entity_poly.pdbx_seq_one_letter_code
_entity_poly.pdbx_strand_id
1 'polypeptide(L)'
;MVEDKHLIRNAVKGYIRKSHVLFAMKEYTKALQAAQEAQDVDTEKKHTREITEQIQKITVELYNQRAGESEEETLQRAMRDPEVASIMSDPVMQQILQQAQSEPGALQDHMKNPGIRAKIQKLVAAGIIKTR
;
A
#
# COMPACT_ATOMS: atom_id res chain seq x y z
N MET A 1 37.31 -12.62 22.40
CA MET A 1 37.00 -12.39 20.97
C MET A 1 36.17 -13.49 20.30
N VAL A 2 36.05 -14.71 20.86
CA VAL A 2 35.23 -15.78 20.24
C VAL A 2 33.78 -15.78 20.75
N GLU A 3 33.55 -15.42 22.01
CA GLU A 3 32.20 -15.36 22.62
C GLU A 3 31.31 -14.25 22.05
N ASP A 4 31.85 -13.05 21.79
CA ASP A 4 31.07 -11.94 21.20
C ASP A 4 30.52 -12.27 19.80
N LYS A 5 31.29 -13.02 18.99
CA LYS A 5 30.87 -13.43 17.64
C LYS A 5 29.69 -14.40 17.68
N HIS A 6 29.60 -15.23 18.72
CA HIS A 6 28.49 -16.15 18.90
C HIS A 6 27.22 -15.42 19.34
N LEU A 7 27.36 -14.42 20.24
CA LEU A 7 26.25 -13.60 20.72
C LEU A 7 25.63 -12.76 19.59
N ILE A 8 26.47 -12.10 18.78
CA ILE A 8 26.02 -11.30 17.62
C ILE A 8 25.31 -12.19 16.58
N ARG A 9 25.88 -13.36 16.25
CA ARG A 9 25.26 -14.32 15.33
C ARG A 9 23.88 -14.79 15.80
N ASN A 10 23.71 -15.03 17.09
CA ASN A 10 22.43 -15.45 17.67
C ASN A 10 21.40 -14.32 17.64
N ALA A 11 21.84 -13.07 17.82
CA ALA A 11 21.00 -11.89 17.71
C ALA A 11 20.46 -11.68 16.28
N VAL A 12 21.31 -11.77 15.23
CA VAL A 12 20.87 -11.63 13.83
C VAL A 12 19.77 -12.63 13.47
N LYS A 13 19.97 -13.92 13.76
CA LYS A 13 18.97 -14.96 13.50
C LYS A 13 17.70 -14.77 14.35
N GLY A 14 17.81 -14.21 15.55
CA GLY A 14 16.67 -13.84 16.38
C GLY A 14 15.79 -12.79 15.71
N TYR A 15 16.39 -11.71 15.23
CA TYR A 15 15.68 -10.63 14.54
C TYR A 15 15.05 -11.09 13.22
N ILE A 16 15.73 -11.94 12.44
CA ILE A 16 15.16 -12.53 11.21
C ILE A 16 13.91 -13.35 11.54
N ARG A 17 13.96 -14.23 12.55
CA ARG A 17 12.79 -15.02 12.97
C ARG A 17 11.65 -14.13 13.47
N LYS A 18 11.96 -13.12 14.30
CA LYS A 18 10.98 -12.13 14.76
C LYS A 18 10.30 -11.44 13.58
N SER A 19 11.06 -11.04 12.56
CA SER A 19 10.50 -10.47 11.32
C SER A 19 9.56 -11.44 10.61
N HIS A 20 9.94 -12.72 10.47
CA HIS A 20 9.06 -13.72 9.84
C HIS A 20 7.76 -13.97 10.62
N VAL A 21 7.82 -14.03 11.95
CA VAL A 21 6.61 -14.19 12.78
C VAL A 21 5.69 -12.98 12.62
N LEU A 22 6.23 -11.77 12.73
CA LEU A 22 5.46 -10.53 12.54
C LEU A 22 4.87 -10.44 11.12
N PHE A 23 5.62 -10.88 10.10
CA PHE A 23 5.13 -10.96 8.74
C PHE A 23 3.96 -11.95 8.61
N ALA A 24 4.06 -13.13 9.23
CA ALA A 24 2.98 -14.12 9.24
C ALA A 24 1.73 -13.61 9.98
N MET A 25 1.91 -12.76 11.00
CA MET A 25 0.84 -12.05 11.70
C MET A 25 0.29 -10.84 10.92
N LYS A 26 0.79 -10.58 9.70
CA LYS A 26 0.44 -9.40 8.88
C LYS A 26 0.75 -8.05 9.55
N GLU A 27 1.63 -8.04 10.54
CA GLU A 27 2.13 -6.82 11.19
C GLU A 27 3.33 -6.25 10.39
N TYR A 28 3.11 -5.92 9.12
CA TYR A 28 4.19 -5.69 8.15
C TYR A 28 5.14 -4.54 8.53
N THR A 29 4.65 -3.46 9.13
CA THR A 29 5.51 -2.35 9.61
C THR A 29 6.47 -2.80 10.71
N LYS A 30 5.98 -3.59 11.67
CA LYS A 30 6.83 -4.15 12.74
C LYS A 30 7.77 -5.23 12.19
N ALA A 31 7.32 -6.01 11.21
CA ALA A 31 8.15 -6.98 10.52
C ALA A 31 9.34 -6.30 9.82
N LEU A 32 9.11 -5.15 9.19
CA LEU A 32 10.15 -4.35 8.53
C LEU A 32 11.18 -3.83 9.54
N GLN A 33 10.71 -3.29 10.67
CA GLN A 33 11.60 -2.84 11.75
C GLN A 33 12.49 -3.97 12.25
N ALA A 34 11.93 -5.15 12.51
CA ALA A 34 12.71 -6.31 12.94
C ALA A 34 13.73 -6.78 11.88
N ALA A 35 13.41 -6.66 10.59
CA ALA A 35 14.35 -6.98 9.51
C ALA A 35 15.48 -5.93 9.41
N GLN A 36 15.19 -4.65 9.66
CA GLN A 36 16.20 -3.60 9.73
C GLN A 36 17.13 -3.78 10.93
N GLU A 37 16.58 -4.13 12.10
CA GLU A 37 17.36 -4.51 13.28
C GLU A 37 18.31 -5.69 12.97
N ALA A 38 17.85 -6.68 12.18
CA ALA A 38 18.72 -7.77 11.72
C ALA A 38 19.86 -7.27 10.79
N GLN A 39 19.58 -6.31 9.91
CA GLN A 39 20.57 -5.72 9.01
C GLN A 39 21.64 -4.97 9.78
N ASP A 40 21.25 -4.17 10.77
CA ASP A 40 22.16 -3.35 11.56
C ASP A 40 23.13 -4.21 12.40
N VAL A 41 22.67 -5.39 12.85
CA VAL A 41 23.46 -6.33 13.65
C VAL A 41 24.28 -7.30 12.78
N ASP A 42 23.98 -7.47 11.49
CA ASP A 42 24.74 -8.32 10.55
C ASP A 42 26.02 -7.64 10.05
N THR A 43 26.90 -7.24 10.96
CA THR A 43 28.17 -6.55 10.64
C THR A 43 29.13 -7.40 9.80
N GLU A 44 29.02 -8.73 9.89
CA GLU A 44 29.79 -9.68 9.07
C GLU A 44 29.15 -9.96 7.70
N LYS A 45 27.97 -9.38 7.43
CA LYS A 45 27.20 -9.51 6.18
C LYS A 45 26.87 -10.95 5.79
N LYS A 46 26.84 -11.88 6.75
CA LYS A 46 26.63 -13.32 6.51
C LYS A 46 25.17 -13.67 6.23
N HIS A 47 24.24 -12.80 6.64
CA HIS A 47 22.80 -12.98 6.49
C HIS A 47 22.16 -11.93 5.58
N THR A 48 22.95 -11.00 5.02
CA THR A 48 22.51 -9.93 4.11
C THR A 48 21.49 -10.39 3.09
N ARG A 49 21.70 -11.55 2.46
CA ARG A 49 20.80 -12.09 1.44
C ARG A 49 19.41 -12.40 2.00
N GLU A 50 19.35 -13.18 3.08
CA GLU A 50 18.11 -13.57 3.76
C GLU A 50 17.34 -12.34 4.28
N ILE A 51 18.06 -11.38 4.87
CA ILE A 51 17.47 -10.13 5.36
C ILE A 51 16.89 -9.30 4.20
N THR A 52 17.62 -9.17 3.10
CA THR A 52 17.18 -8.39 1.93
C THR A 52 15.95 -9.04 1.27
N GLU A 53 15.94 -10.36 1.12
CA GLU A 53 14.79 -11.11 0.59
C GLU A 53 13.55 -10.89 1.46
N GLN A 54 13.70 -10.92 2.79
CA GLN A 54 12.61 -10.67 3.73
C GLN A 54 12.11 -9.21 3.66
N ILE A 55 13.01 -8.22 3.58
CA ILE A 55 12.64 -6.79 3.42
C ILE A 55 11.87 -6.57 2.12
N GLN A 56 12.32 -7.15 1.01
CA GLN A 56 11.62 -7.05 -0.28
C GLN A 56 10.21 -7.63 -0.18
N LYS A 57 10.06 -8.81 0.42
CA LYS A 57 8.76 -9.45 0.63
C LYS A 57 7.83 -8.58 1.49
N ILE A 58 8.32 -8.03 2.60
CA ILE A 58 7.55 -7.12 3.46
C ILE A 58 7.13 -5.86 2.70
N THR A 59 8.03 -5.30 1.89
CA THR A 59 7.77 -4.08 1.13
C THR A 59 6.68 -4.31 0.07
N VAL A 60 6.70 -5.45 -0.60
CA VAL A 60 5.63 -5.86 -1.53
C VAL A 60 4.30 -5.98 -0.79
N GLU A 61 4.25 -6.63 0.37
CA GLU A 61 3.00 -6.73 1.14
C GLU A 61 2.53 -5.40 1.71
N LEU A 62 3.43 -4.52 2.15
CA LEU A 62 3.07 -3.15 2.54
C LEU A 62 2.48 -2.35 1.38
N TYR A 63 3.06 -2.52 0.19
CA TYR A 63 2.52 -1.93 -1.02
C TYR A 63 1.15 -2.55 -1.36
N ASN A 64 0.99 -3.86 -1.28
CA ASN A 64 -0.28 -4.54 -1.53
C ASN A 64 -1.34 -4.20 -0.48
N GLN A 65 -0.98 -4.01 0.79
CA GLN A 65 -1.89 -3.56 1.84
C GLN A 65 -2.37 -2.13 1.56
N ARG A 66 -1.51 -1.27 0.99
CA ARG A 66 -1.87 0.08 0.57
C ARG A 66 -2.61 0.13 -0.77
N ALA A 67 -2.27 -0.76 -1.70
CA ALA A 67 -2.89 -0.88 -3.02
C ALA A 67 -4.18 -1.73 -3.00
N GLY A 68 -4.36 -2.48 -1.92
CA GLY A 68 -5.47 -3.39 -1.64
C GLY A 68 -6.26 -2.95 -0.41
N GLU A 69 -6.36 -1.64 -0.15
CA GLU A 69 -7.63 -1.14 0.40
C GLU A 69 -8.71 -1.70 -0.53
N SER A 70 -9.64 -2.46 0.03
CA SER A 70 -10.79 -2.91 -0.76
C SER A 70 -11.46 -1.68 -1.39
N GLU A 71 -12.13 -1.86 -2.53
CA GLU A 71 -12.94 -0.77 -3.11
C GLU A 71 -13.90 -0.20 -2.06
N GLU A 72 -14.36 -1.05 -1.13
CA GLU A 72 -15.20 -0.68 0.00
C GLU A 72 -14.48 0.16 1.06
N GLU A 73 -13.25 -0.15 1.46
CA GLU A 73 -12.46 0.68 2.39
C GLU A 73 -12.07 2.02 1.77
N THR A 74 -11.69 2.00 0.48
CA THR A 74 -11.38 3.21 -0.29
C THR A 74 -12.62 4.10 -0.37
N LEU A 75 -13.78 3.49 -0.67
CA LEU A 75 -15.07 4.17 -0.71
C LEU A 75 -15.44 4.74 0.66
N GLN A 76 -15.32 3.95 1.74
CA GLN A 76 -15.62 4.42 3.09
C GLN A 76 -14.73 5.60 3.50
N ARG A 77 -13.43 5.55 3.19
CA ARG A 77 -12.51 6.66 3.44
C ARG A 77 -12.91 7.89 2.63
N ALA A 78 -13.23 7.71 1.35
CA ALA A 78 -13.61 8.78 0.45
C ALA A 78 -14.97 9.40 0.82
N MET A 79 -15.93 8.62 1.33
CA MET A 79 -17.23 9.10 1.83
C MET A 79 -17.15 9.95 3.10
N ARG A 80 -15.99 9.97 3.79
CA ARG A 80 -15.76 10.91 4.90
C ARG A 80 -15.57 12.35 4.43
N ASP A 81 -15.24 12.54 3.14
CA ASP A 81 -15.17 13.86 2.54
C ASP A 81 -16.58 14.25 2.03
N PRO A 82 -17.22 15.30 2.59
CA PRO A 82 -18.56 15.73 2.20
C PRO A 82 -18.68 16.09 0.71
N GLU A 83 -17.59 16.59 0.11
CA GLU A 83 -17.58 16.96 -1.30
C GLU A 83 -17.56 15.71 -2.19
N VAL A 84 -16.78 14.69 -1.80
CA VAL A 84 -16.74 13.41 -2.50
C VAL A 84 -18.06 12.66 -2.36
N ALA A 85 -18.67 12.67 -1.17
CA ALA A 85 -20.00 12.13 -0.93
C ALA A 85 -21.05 12.79 -1.82
N SER A 86 -21.04 14.13 -1.92
CA SER A 86 -21.94 14.87 -2.80
C SER A 86 -21.76 14.49 -4.27
N ILE A 87 -20.52 14.35 -4.74
CA ILE A 87 -20.21 13.95 -6.11
C ILE A 87 -20.71 12.53 -6.41
N MET A 88 -20.53 11.59 -5.47
CA MET A 88 -20.98 10.20 -5.62
C MET A 88 -22.50 10.05 -5.61
N SER A 89 -23.21 10.97 -4.95
CA SER A 89 -24.67 11.02 -4.95
C SER A 89 -25.28 11.65 -6.21
N ASP A 90 -24.45 12.23 -7.08
CA ASP A 90 -24.91 12.88 -8.32
C ASP A 90 -25.30 11.82 -9.37
N PRO A 91 -26.58 11.77 -9.81
CA PRO A 91 -27.04 10.81 -10.82
C PRO A 91 -26.25 10.89 -12.13
N VAL A 92 -25.81 12.10 -12.51
CA VAL A 92 -25.02 12.32 -13.73
C VAL A 92 -23.65 11.69 -13.59
N MET A 93 -23.03 11.81 -12.42
CA MET A 93 -21.71 11.20 -12.17
C MET A 93 -21.79 9.68 -12.14
N GLN A 94 -22.83 9.11 -11.52
CA GLN A 94 -23.06 7.67 -11.52
C GLN A 94 -23.18 7.11 -12.94
N GLN A 95 -23.91 7.81 -13.80
CA GLN A 95 -24.05 7.43 -15.21
C GLN A 95 -22.72 7.51 -15.97
N ILE A 96 -21.91 8.55 -15.72
CA ILE A 96 -20.58 8.69 -16.33
C ILE A 96 -19.63 7.58 -15.87
N LEU A 97 -19.62 7.25 -14.58
CA LEU A 97 -18.79 6.17 -14.04
C LEU A 97 -19.19 4.82 -14.63
N GLN A 98 -20.49 4.55 -14.80
CA GLN A 98 -20.98 3.34 -15.44
C GLN A 98 -20.61 3.28 -16.93
N GLN A 99 -20.69 4.40 -17.65
CA GLN A 99 -20.23 4.49 -19.04
C GLN A 99 -18.72 4.29 -19.17
N ALA A 100 -17.94 4.86 -18.24
CA ALA A 100 -16.48 4.75 -18.24
C ALA A 100 -15.97 3.33 -18.00
N GLN A 101 -16.74 2.47 -17.31
CA GLN A 101 -16.42 1.05 -17.17
C GLN A 101 -16.48 0.29 -18.51
N SER A 102 -17.42 0.68 -19.37
CA SER A 102 -17.62 0.05 -20.68
C SER A 102 -16.76 0.70 -21.77
N GLU A 103 -16.58 2.02 -21.72
CA GLU A 103 -15.88 2.82 -22.73
C GLU A 103 -15.02 3.91 -22.09
N PRO A 104 -13.70 3.69 -21.95
CA PRO A 104 -12.78 4.69 -21.39
C PRO A 104 -12.78 6.02 -22.17
N GLY A 105 -13.09 6.00 -23.47
CA GLY A 105 -13.18 7.19 -24.31
C GLY A 105 -14.32 8.13 -23.93
N ALA A 106 -15.45 7.60 -23.46
CA ALA A 106 -16.58 8.41 -23.02
C ALA A 106 -16.24 9.28 -21.80
N LEU A 107 -15.39 8.77 -20.90
CA LEU A 107 -14.92 9.54 -19.75
C LEU A 107 -14.13 10.79 -20.17
N GLN A 108 -13.28 10.68 -21.20
CA GLN A 108 -12.51 11.80 -21.73
C GLN A 108 -13.40 12.90 -22.31
N ASP A 109 -14.49 12.52 -22.99
CA ASP A 109 -15.46 13.48 -23.51
C ASP A 109 -16.19 14.22 -22.39
N HIS A 110 -16.59 13.52 -21.33
CA HIS A 110 -17.20 14.13 -20.14
C HIS A 110 -16.23 15.07 -19.39
N MET A 111 -14.94 14.76 -19.38
CA MET A 111 -13.90 15.64 -18.83
C MET A 111 -13.68 16.95 -19.61
N LYS A 112 -14.22 17.09 -20.83
CA LYS A 112 -14.23 18.38 -21.54
C LYS A 112 -15.10 19.41 -20.83
N ASN A 113 -16.12 18.96 -20.08
CA ASN A 113 -16.93 19.84 -19.25
C ASN A 113 -16.15 20.22 -17.97
N PRO A 114 -15.87 21.51 -17.72
CA PRO A 114 -15.09 21.95 -16.57
C PRO A 114 -15.65 21.51 -15.22
N GLY A 115 -16.99 21.48 -15.09
CA GLY A 115 -17.66 21.07 -13.85
C GLY A 115 -17.49 19.58 -13.57
N ILE A 116 -17.65 18.74 -14.59
CA ILE A 116 -17.45 17.29 -14.48
C ILE A 116 -15.98 16.94 -14.25
N ARG A 117 -15.07 17.62 -14.95
CA ARG A 117 -13.62 17.45 -14.77
C ARG A 117 -13.20 17.69 -13.32
N ALA A 118 -13.68 18.76 -12.70
CA ALA A 118 -13.37 19.05 -11.30
C ALA A 118 -13.85 17.94 -10.36
N LYS A 119 -15.05 17.38 -10.62
CA LYS A 119 -15.59 16.26 -9.85
C LYS A 119 -14.77 14.98 -10.04
N ILE A 120 -14.43 14.62 -11.27
CA ILE A 120 -13.58 13.45 -11.58
C ILE A 120 -12.21 13.57 -10.92
N GLN A 121 -11.58 14.74 -10.99
CA GLN A 121 -10.28 14.98 -10.34
C GLN A 121 -10.34 14.75 -8.83
N LYS A 122 -11.43 15.15 -8.17
CA LYS A 122 -11.63 14.85 -6.74
C LYS A 122 -11.78 13.35 -6.48
N LEU A 123 -12.53 12.63 -7.31
CA LEU A 123 -12.67 11.17 -7.19
C LEU A 123 -11.35 10.42 -7.44
N VAL A 124 -10.50 10.91 -8.35
CA VAL A 124 -9.14 10.38 -8.59
C VAL A 124 -8.24 10.65 -7.38
N ALA A 125 -8.25 11.87 -6.85
CA ALA A 125 -7.48 12.22 -5.65
C ALA A 125 -7.94 11.42 -4.41
N ALA A 126 -9.23 11.11 -4.33
CA ALA A 126 -9.81 10.24 -3.30
C ALA A 126 -9.46 8.76 -3.48
N GLY A 127 -8.90 8.36 -4.63
CA GLY A 127 -8.54 6.97 -4.94
C GLY A 127 -9.71 6.10 -5.42
N ILE A 128 -10.90 6.70 -5.62
CA ILE A 128 -12.09 5.99 -6.12
C ILE A 128 -11.91 5.62 -7.60
N ILE A 129 -11.44 6.57 -8.42
CA ILE A 129 -11.19 6.34 -9.85
C ILE A 129 -9.71 6.07 -10.07
N LYS A 130 -9.39 4.91 -10.65
CA LYS A 130 -8.04 4.55 -11.07
C LYS A 130 -7.87 4.91 -12.55
N THR A 131 -7.43 6.13 -12.84
CA THR A 131 -6.98 6.49 -14.19
C THR A 131 -5.60 5.87 -14.42
N ARG A 132 -5.54 4.73 -15.12
CA ARG A 132 -4.29 4.17 -15.67
C ARG A 132 -4.14 4.57 -17.13
#